data_AF-A0A497PM83-F1
#
_entry.id   AF-A0A497PM83-F1
#
_cell.length_a   1.000
_cell.length_b   1.000
_cell.length_c   1.000
_cell.angle_alpha   90.00
_cell.angle_beta   90.00
_cell.angle_gamma   90.00
#
_symmetry.space_group_name_H-M   'P 1'
#
loop_
_entity.id
_entity.type
_entity.pdbx_description
1 polymer ?
#
loop_
_entity_poly.entity_id
_entity_poly.type
_entity_poly.pdbx_seq_one_letter_code
_entity_poly.pdbx_strand_id
1 'polypeptide(L)'
;MERVLVINPGSTSTKVAVFEGEKPLFTEVLRHDAEELKKFKKIVDQYEFRRDIVLNLLKEKEIPLSSLSAVVGRGGLIKSVPGGTYLVNEKMLHDLRIGLQGEHASNLGGILAYEIANPLGIPAFIVDPVVVDEMDDLARISGLPEIERKSIFHALNQKSVARKAASDLGKRYEDVNLIVVHLGGGISIGAHRRGRVVDVNNALNGDGPFAPERAGGLPTQALVDMCFSGKFTLEEMLKKLAGKGGLVSHLGTNDARKVEKMIEDLRNAPIEHASNLGAVIAYEIAKSLGIPAFIVDPVVVDEFIPL
;
A
#
# COMPACT_ATOMS: atom_id res chain seq x y z
N MET A 1 -15.90 20.06 20.64
CA MET A 1 -14.60 19.49 20.23
C MET A 1 -14.83 18.73 18.94
N GLU A 2 -13.90 18.78 18.00
CA GLU A 2 -14.05 18.13 16.70
C GLU A 2 -13.73 16.64 16.81
N ARG A 3 -14.63 15.79 16.31
CA ARG A 3 -14.43 14.33 16.27
C ARG A 3 -14.28 13.85 14.84
N VAL A 4 -13.24 13.05 14.59
CA VAL A 4 -12.96 12.52 13.25
C VAL A 4 -13.02 11.00 13.28
N LEU A 5 -13.87 10.43 12.43
CA LEU A 5 -13.91 8.99 12.17
C LEU A 5 -12.86 8.65 11.11
N VAL A 6 -11.95 7.73 11.40
CA VAL A 6 -10.92 7.27 10.47
C VAL A 6 -11.18 5.81 10.11
N ILE A 7 -11.22 5.51 8.80
CA ILE A 7 -11.58 4.21 8.25
C ILE A 7 -10.49 3.73 7.28
N ASN A 8 -9.88 2.59 7.58
CA ASN A 8 -8.86 1.97 6.75
C ASN A 8 -9.27 0.53 6.39
N PRO A 9 -9.94 0.34 5.24
CA PRO A 9 -10.22 -1.00 4.73
C PRO A 9 -8.96 -1.64 4.15
N GLY A 10 -8.63 -2.81 4.68
CA GLY A 10 -7.65 -3.76 4.12
C GLY A 10 -8.34 -4.98 3.52
N SER A 11 -7.55 -5.90 2.94
CA SER A 11 -8.08 -7.07 2.24
C SER A 11 -9.06 -7.89 3.10
N THR A 12 -8.67 -8.24 4.32
CA THR A 12 -9.43 -9.10 5.25
C THR A 12 -9.80 -8.40 6.56
N SER A 13 -9.66 -7.08 6.63
CA SER A 13 -10.02 -6.30 7.83
C SER A 13 -10.43 -4.87 7.50
N THR A 14 -11.10 -4.21 8.44
CA THR A 14 -11.31 -2.76 8.44
C THR A 14 -10.82 -2.22 9.78
N LYS A 15 -9.80 -1.37 9.77
CA LYS A 15 -9.37 -0.65 10.97
C LYS A 15 -10.19 0.62 11.11
N VAL A 16 -10.70 0.88 12.30
CA VAL A 16 -11.56 2.02 12.60
C VAL A 16 -11.04 2.72 13.84
N ALA A 17 -11.03 4.04 13.83
CA ALA A 17 -10.72 4.84 15.00
C ALA A 17 -11.59 6.10 15.02
N VAL A 18 -11.90 6.60 16.21
CA VAL A 18 -12.48 7.93 16.39
C VAL A 18 -11.51 8.75 17.22
N PHE A 19 -11.15 9.92 16.73
CA PHE A 19 -10.27 10.87 17.41
C PHE A 19 -11.07 12.07 17.90
N GLU A 20 -10.70 12.60 19.06
CA GLU A 20 -11.12 13.92 19.55
C GLU A 20 -9.86 14.79 19.69
N GLY A 21 -9.67 15.72 18.76
CA GLY A 21 -8.37 16.34 18.53
C GLY A 21 -7.30 15.29 18.18
N GLU A 22 -6.19 15.26 18.92
CA GLU A 22 -5.10 14.29 18.71
C GLU A 22 -5.28 12.99 19.50
N LYS A 23 -6.30 12.91 20.37
CA LYS A 23 -6.50 11.77 21.27
C LYS A 23 -7.45 10.75 20.64
N PRO A 24 -7.07 9.47 20.50
CA PRO A 24 -8.00 8.44 20.09
C PRO A 24 -8.98 8.16 21.23
N LEU A 25 -10.28 8.26 20.96
CA LEU A 25 -11.32 7.75 21.85
C LEU A 25 -11.32 6.22 21.84
N PHE A 26 -11.14 5.64 20.65
CA PHE A 26 -10.86 4.21 20.49
C PHE A 26 -10.11 3.93 19.17
N THR A 27 -9.53 2.74 19.08
CA THR A 27 -9.03 2.16 17.83
C THR A 27 -9.33 0.68 17.83
N GLU A 28 -9.96 0.18 16.77
CA GLU A 28 -10.43 -1.20 16.66
C GLU A 28 -10.06 -1.78 15.29
N VAL A 29 -9.86 -3.11 15.28
CA VAL A 29 -9.59 -3.87 14.05
C VAL A 29 -10.71 -4.87 13.83
N LEU A 30 -11.64 -4.53 12.94
CA LEU A 30 -12.73 -5.40 12.54
C LEU A 30 -12.18 -6.42 11.53
N ARG A 31 -12.12 -7.69 11.92
CA ARG A 31 -11.67 -8.77 11.05
C ARG A 31 -12.86 -9.34 10.29
N HIS A 32 -12.68 -9.56 9.00
CA HIS A 32 -13.71 -10.12 8.13
C HIS A 32 -13.36 -11.57 7.82
N ASP A 33 -14.36 -12.45 7.93
CA ASP A 33 -14.18 -13.84 7.56
C ASP A 33 -13.95 -13.98 6.06
N ALA A 34 -13.00 -14.84 5.66
CA ALA A 34 -12.64 -14.99 4.26
C ALA A 34 -13.76 -15.63 3.43
N GLU A 35 -14.54 -16.55 4.00
CA GLU A 35 -15.68 -17.17 3.33
C GLU A 35 -16.84 -16.20 3.17
N GLU A 36 -17.02 -15.28 4.13
CA GLU A 36 -17.98 -14.18 3.99
C GLU A 36 -17.59 -13.22 2.86
N LEU A 37 -16.31 -12.84 2.77
CA LEU A 37 -15.83 -11.96 1.70
C LEU A 37 -15.90 -12.60 0.31
N LYS A 38 -15.77 -13.92 0.19
CA LYS A 38 -15.89 -14.66 -1.09
C LYS A 38 -17.29 -14.57 -1.72
N LYS A 39 -18.32 -14.19 -0.96
CA LYS A 39 -19.68 -14.02 -1.47
C LYS A 39 -19.81 -12.83 -2.42
N PHE A 40 -18.89 -11.87 -2.32
CA PHE A 40 -18.89 -10.66 -3.16
C PHE A 40 -18.10 -10.90 -4.44
N LYS A 41 -18.67 -10.51 -5.59
CA LYS A 41 -18.01 -10.68 -6.89
C LYS A 41 -16.87 -9.68 -7.09
N LYS A 42 -17.12 -8.42 -6.72
CA LYS A 42 -16.14 -7.33 -6.79
C LYS A 42 -15.83 -6.79 -5.41
N ILE A 43 -14.69 -6.11 -5.29
CA ILE A 43 -14.32 -5.46 -4.03
C ILE A 43 -15.34 -4.38 -3.67
N VAL A 44 -15.81 -3.61 -4.65
CA VAL A 44 -16.76 -2.52 -4.43
C VAL A 44 -18.08 -3.00 -3.82
N ASP A 45 -18.52 -4.22 -4.14
CA ASP A 45 -19.77 -4.81 -3.64
C ASP A 45 -19.76 -5.00 -2.10
N GLN A 46 -18.58 -4.95 -1.48
CA GLN A 46 -18.41 -5.10 -0.03
C GLN A 46 -18.74 -3.82 0.75
N TYR A 47 -19.01 -2.69 0.09
CA TYR A 47 -19.09 -1.39 0.77
C TYR A 47 -20.21 -1.33 1.82
N GLU A 48 -21.41 -1.85 1.52
CA GLU A 48 -22.54 -1.82 2.46
C GLU A 48 -22.26 -2.70 3.68
N PHE A 49 -21.81 -3.93 3.44
CA PHE A 49 -21.38 -4.85 4.48
C PHE A 49 -20.37 -4.20 5.43
N ARG A 50 -19.32 -3.57 4.89
CA ARG A 50 -18.29 -2.92 5.72
C ARG A 50 -18.81 -1.65 6.40
N ARG A 51 -19.68 -0.87 5.74
CA ARG A 51 -20.31 0.33 6.33
C ARG A 51 -21.12 -0.05 7.55
N ASP A 52 -21.96 -1.07 7.44
CA ASP A 52 -22.88 -1.47 8.50
C ASP A 52 -22.12 -2.00 9.73
N ILE A 53 -21.01 -2.71 9.53
CA ILE A 53 -20.11 -3.09 10.64
C ILE A 53 -19.51 -1.85 11.32
N VAL A 54 -19.06 -0.84 10.55
CA VAL A 54 -18.51 0.40 11.11
C VAL A 54 -19.58 1.15 11.93
N LEU A 55 -20.81 1.25 11.40
CA LEU A 55 -21.92 1.91 12.10
C LEU A 55 -22.31 1.17 13.40
N ASN A 56 -22.33 -0.16 13.36
CA ASN A 56 -22.58 -0.99 14.55
C ASN A 56 -21.49 -0.80 15.60
N LEU A 57 -20.22 -0.72 15.20
CA LEU A 57 -19.11 -0.43 16.12
C LEU A 57 -19.26 0.94 16.77
N LEU A 58 -19.64 1.97 16.02
CA LEU A 58 -19.87 3.31 16.59
C LEU A 58 -20.99 3.31 17.62
N LYS A 59 -22.06 2.54 17.36
CA LYS A 59 -23.16 2.33 18.31
C LYS A 59 -22.69 1.60 19.57
N GLU A 60 -21.89 0.54 19.43
CA GLU A 60 -21.32 -0.23 20.55
C GLU A 60 -20.40 0.63 21.43
N LYS A 61 -19.58 1.48 20.81
CA LYS A 61 -18.69 2.43 21.51
C LYS A 61 -19.40 3.71 21.96
N GLU A 62 -20.73 3.75 21.86
CA GLU A 62 -21.57 4.89 22.28
C GLU A 62 -21.15 6.23 21.65
N ILE A 63 -20.70 6.21 20.39
CA ILE A 63 -20.35 7.42 19.62
C ILE A 63 -21.56 7.84 18.77
N PRO A 64 -22.24 8.96 19.11
CA PRO A 64 -23.32 9.47 18.27
C PRO A 64 -22.77 9.95 16.93
N LEU A 65 -23.41 9.55 15.82
CA LEU A 65 -23.01 9.99 14.48
C LEU A 65 -23.04 11.52 14.34
N SER A 66 -24.01 12.18 14.99
CA SER A 66 -24.11 13.64 15.05
C SER A 66 -22.96 14.34 15.78
N SER A 67 -22.14 13.59 16.53
CA SER A 67 -20.94 14.14 17.18
C SER A 67 -19.72 14.21 16.26
N LEU A 68 -19.78 13.57 15.08
CA LEU A 68 -18.70 13.57 14.11
C LEU A 68 -18.65 14.90 13.35
N SER A 69 -17.44 15.41 13.17
CA SER A 69 -17.15 16.62 12.38
C SER A 69 -16.64 16.29 10.99
N ALA A 70 -16.04 15.11 10.80
CA ALA A 70 -15.59 14.62 9.50
C ALA A 70 -15.41 13.09 9.50
N VAL A 71 -15.39 12.50 8.31
CA VAL A 71 -14.99 11.11 8.10
C VAL A 71 -13.81 11.04 7.14
N VAL A 72 -12.78 10.28 7.48
CA VAL A 72 -11.55 10.13 6.70
C VAL A 72 -11.37 8.67 6.31
N GLY A 73 -11.32 8.40 5.02
CA GLY A 73 -11.00 7.09 4.46
C GLY A 73 -9.54 6.98 4.03
N ARG A 74 -8.98 5.78 4.08
CA ARG A 74 -7.75 5.48 3.33
C ARG A 74 -8.00 5.73 1.83
N GLY A 75 -7.08 6.45 1.17
CA GLY A 75 -7.19 6.70 -0.27
C GLY A 75 -6.96 5.43 -1.12
N GLY A 76 -7.78 5.28 -2.17
CA GLY A 76 -7.76 4.16 -3.11
C GLY A 76 -7.06 4.45 -4.44
N LEU A 77 -7.31 3.58 -5.43
CA LEU A 77 -6.73 3.59 -6.78
C LEU A 77 -7.48 4.55 -7.73
N ILE A 78 -7.47 5.84 -7.40
CA ILE A 78 -8.05 6.92 -8.21
C ILE A 78 -7.06 7.41 -9.28
N LYS A 79 -7.40 8.45 -10.05
CA LYS A 79 -6.40 9.15 -10.89
C LYS A 79 -5.22 9.65 -10.04
N SER A 80 -4.00 9.57 -10.55
CA SER A 80 -2.80 10.03 -9.85
C SER A 80 -2.91 11.51 -9.42
N VAL A 81 -2.46 11.79 -8.20
CA VAL A 81 -2.51 13.11 -7.56
C VAL A 81 -1.24 13.35 -6.74
N PRO A 82 -0.87 14.60 -6.41
CA PRO A 82 0.18 14.87 -5.42
C PRO A 82 -0.13 14.31 -4.03
N GLY A 83 0.82 14.38 -3.10
CA GLY A 83 0.54 14.13 -1.68
C GLY A 83 -0.40 15.19 -1.10
N GLY A 84 -1.30 14.79 -0.20
CA GLY A 84 -2.23 15.71 0.43
C GLY A 84 -3.53 15.10 0.96
N THR A 85 -4.39 15.97 1.47
CA THR A 85 -5.74 15.65 1.94
C THR A 85 -6.76 16.15 0.93
N TYR A 86 -7.66 15.27 0.48
CA TYR A 86 -8.60 15.55 -0.59
C TYR A 86 -10.03 15.35 -0.11
N LEU A 87 -10.92 16.30 -0.41
CA LEU A 87 -12.35 16.14 -0.23
C LEU A 87 -12.87 15.07 -1.21
N VAL A 88 -13.68 14.13 -0.71
CA VAL A 88 -14.30 13.12 -1.55
C VAL A 88 -15.42 13.76 -2.36
N ASN A 89 -15.37 13.60 -3.68
CA ASN A 89 -16.37 14.11 -4.61
C ASN A 89 -16.86 13.00 -5.57
N GLU A 90 -17.90 13.30 -6.36
CA GLU A 90 -18.51 12.34 -7.29
C GLU A 90 -17.53 11.75 -8.31
N LYS A 91 -16.57 12.55 -8.79
CA LYS A 91 -15.55 12.06 -9.72
C LYS A 91 -14.63 11.03 -9.05
N MET A 92 -14.21 11.29 -7.82
CA MET A 92 -13.41 10.36 -7.03
C MET A 92 -14.19 9.08 -6.74
N LEU A 93 -15.48 9.18 -6.39
CA LEU A 93 -16.34 8.02 -6.16
C LEU A 93 -16.49 7.17 -7.43
N HIS A 94 -16.65 7.82 -8.59
CA HIS A 94 -16.68 7.12 -9.87
C HIS A 94 -15.39 6.32 -10.09
N ASP A 95 -14.21 6.95 -9.98
CA ASP A 95 -12.91 6.29 -10.15
C ASP A 95 -12.75 5.08 -9.20
N LEU A 96 -13.14 5.23 -7.93
CA LEU A 96 -13.07 4.17 -6.92
C LEU A 96 -14.01 2.99 -7.24
N ARG A 97 -15.21 3.27 -7.77
CA ARG A 97 -16.23 2.25 -8.09
C ARG A 97 -15.90 1.48 -9.36
N ILE A 98 -15.39 2.14 -10.40
CA ILE A 98 -14.99 1.46 -11.64
C ILE A 98 -13.62 0.77 -11.52
N GLY A 99 -12.84 1.12 -10.49
CA GLY A 99 -11.48 0.62 -10.32
C GLY A 99 -10.53 1.14 -11.40
N LEU A 100 -10.49 2.47 -11.61
CA LEU A 100 -9.76 3.11 -12.72
C LEU A 100 -8.31 2.61 -12.87
N GLN A 101 -7.60 2.45 -11.75
CA GLN A 101 -6.23 1.91 -11.72
C GLN A 101 -6.15 0.51 -11.06
N GLY A 102 -7.28 -0.20 -10.98
CA GLY A 102 -7.42 -1.53 -10.42
C GLY A 102 -8.39 -1.63 -9.24
N GLU A 103 -8.77 -2.86 -8.91
CA GLU A 103 -9.58 -3.17 -7.73
C GLU A 103 -8.69 -3.49 -6.52
N HIS A 104 -8.90 -2.77 -5.42
CA HIS A 104 -8.23 -3.05 -4.16
C HIS A 104 -9.12 -2.63 -2.99
N ALA A 105 -8.99 -3.29 -1.83
CA ALA A 105 -9.82 -3.00 -0.65
C ALA A 105 -9.75 -1.53 -0.20
N SER A 106 -8.63 -0.85 -0.45
CA SER A 106 -8.49 0.60 -0.19
C SER A 106 -9.45 1.46 -1.00
N ASN A 107 -9.99 0.97 -2.13
CA ASN A 107 -10.98 1.72 -2.91
C ASN A 107 -12.25 1.98 -2.10
N LEU A 108 -12.56 1.09 -1.15
CA LEU A 108 -13.68 1.26 -0.24
C LEU A 108 -13.48 2.42 0.74
N GLY A 109 -12.26 2.90 0.97
CA GLY A 109 -12.01 3.91 2.00
C GLY A 109 -12.73 5.22 1.73
N GLY A 110 -12.56 5.78 0.53
CA GLY A 110 -13.26 6.99 0.10
C GLY A 110 -14.77 6.79 -0.01
N ILE A 111 -15.22 5.63 -0.49
CA ILE A 111 -16.65 5.29 -0.58
C ILE A 111 -17.28 5.24 0.81
N LEU A 112 -16.70 4.50 1.75
CA LEU A 112 -17.19 4.39 3.13
C LEU A 112 -17.21 5.75 3.82
N ALA A 113 -16.17 6.57 3.63
CA ALA A 113 -16.12 7.91 4.19
C ALA A 113 -17.28 8.77 3.70
N TYR A 114 -17.53 8.78 2.38
CA TYR A 114 -18.62 9.55 1.79
C TYR A 114 -20.00 9.05 2.22
N GLU A 115 -20.24 7.75 2.15
CA GLU A 115 -21.55 7.14 2.48
C GLU A 115 -21.94 7.35 3.94
N ILE A 116 -20.98 7.47 4.86
CA ILE A 116 -21.23 7.78 6.27
C ILE A 116 -21.40 9.29 6.49
N ALA A 117 -20.59 10.13 5.82
CA ALA A 117 -20.57 11.57 6.03
C ALA A 117 -21.73 12.31 5.34
N ASN A 118 -22.09 11.90 4.12
CA ASN A 118 -23.06 12.59 3.28
C ASN A 118 -24.46 12.70 3.92
N PRO A 119 -25.04 11.65 4.54
CA PRO A 119 -26.32 11.76 5.24
C PRO A 119 -26.29 12.70 6.46
N LEU A 120 -25.11 12.98 7.00
CA LEU A 120 -24.91 13.86 8.16
C LEU A 120 -24.61 15.31 7.76
N GLY A 121 -24.39 15.57 6.46
CA GLY A 121 -23.98 16.89 5.96
C GLY A 121 -22.58 17.32 6.40
N ILE A 122 -21.71 16.37 6.75
CA ILE A 122 -20.32 16.63 7.17
C ILE A 122 -19.33 16.24 6.05
N PRO A 123 -18.11 16.80 6.03
CA PRO A 123 -17.15 16.48 4.97
C PRO A 123 -16.56 15.08 5.10
N ALA A 124 -16.30 14.46 3.94
CA ALA A 124 -15.53 13.23 3.79
C ALA A 124 -14.18 13.50 3.12
N PHE A 125 -13.11 12.89 3.61
CA PHE A 125 -11.76 13.05 3.06
C PHE A 125 -11.07 11.72 2.77
N ILE A 126 -10.09 11.77 1.88
CA ILE A 126 -8.99 10.79 1.83
C ILE A 126 -7.65 11.51 2.01
N VAL A 127 -6.65 10.81 2.53
CA VAL A 127 -5.31 11.35 2.75
C VAL A 127 -4.26 10.47 2.10
N ASP A 128 -3.33 11.09 1.38
CA ASP A 128 -2.15 10.47 0.73
C ASP A 128 -2.51 9.12 0.09
N PRO A 129 -3.37 9.10 -0.96
CA PRO A 129 -3.83 7.86 -1.60
C PRO A 129 -2.67 7.01 -2.12
N VAL A 130 -2.91 5.72 -2.35
CA VAL A 130 -1.87 4.79 -2.85
C VAL A 130 -1.28 5.19 -4.22
N VAL A 131 -1.97 6.09 -4.93
CA VAL A 131 -1.58 6.66 -6.25
C VAL A 131 -0.99 8.07 -6.15
N VAL A 132 -0.48 8.46 -4.97
CA VAL A 132 0.33 9.69 -4.88
C VAL A 132 1.43 9.59 -5.93
N ASP A 133 1.58 10.62 -6.74
CA ASP A 133 2.58 10.66 -7.79
C ASP A 133 3.26 12.03 -7.79
N GLU A 134 4.52 12.00 -7.37
CA GLU A 134 5.40 13.16 -7.30
C GLU A 134 6.74 12.88 -8.00
N MET A 135 6.80 11.78 -8.77
CA MET A 135 8.01 11.31 -9.42
C MET A 135 8.54 12.35 -10.41
N ASP A 136 9.86 12.49 -10.48
CA ASP A 136 10.51 13.28 -11.52
C ASP A 136 10.29 12.63 -12.89
N ASP A 137 10.23 13.43 -13.97
CA ASP A 137 9.94 12.91 -15.31
C ASP A 137 10.93 11.83 -15.77
N LEU A 138 12.20 11.95 -15.37
CA LEU A 138 13.22 10.93 -15.61
C LEU A 138 12.88 9.58 -14.98
N ALA A 139 12.24 9.58 -13.79
CA ALA A 139 11.84 8.36 -13.12
C ALA A 139 10.61 7.70 -13.78
N ARG A 140 9.91 8.38 -14.69
CA ARG A 140 8.76 7.83 -15.43
C ARG A 140 9.16 7.00 -16.64
N ILE A 141 10.32 7.32 -17.23
CA ILE A 141 10.82 6.69 -18.44
C ILE A 141 11.14 5.22 -18.13
N SER A 142 10.62 4.31 -18.94
CA SER A 142 11.02 2.90 -18.95
C SER A 142 11.88 2.57 -20.18
N GLY A 143 12.27 1.30 -20.32
CA GLY A 143 12.98 0.83 -21.52
C GLY A 143 12.12 0.77 -22.79
N LEU A 144 10.79 0.97 -22.70
CA LEU A 144 9.86 0.97 -23.84
C LEU A 144 8.99 2.24 -23.83
N PRO A 145 8.92 3.01 -24.92
CA PRO A 145 8.12 4.24 -24.99
C PRO A 145 6.63 4.05 -24.67
N GLU A 146 6.08 2.87 -24.96
CA GLU A 146 4.68 2.53 -24.73
C GLU A 146 4.37 2.17 -23.26
N ILE A 147 5.41 2.01 -22.42
CA ILE A 147 5.28 1.60 -21.02
C ILE A 147 5.93 2.66 -20.14
N GLU A 148 5.14 3.30 -19.28
CA GLU A 148 5.66 4.21 -18.28
C GLU A 148 5.73 3.55 -16.90
N ARG A 149 6.72 3.95 -16.09
CA ARG A 149 6.73 3.63 -14.67
C ARG A 149 5.60 4.39 -13.97
N LYS A 150 4.92 3.73 -13.03
CA LYS A 150 3.77 4.30 -12.31
C LYS A 150 4.04 4.34 -10.81
N SER A 151 3.74 5.46 -10.18
CA SER A 151 3.81 5.61 -8.72
C SER A 151 2.58 4.99 -8.06
N ILE A 152 2.72 3.76 -7.54
CA ILE A 152 1.70 3.11 -6.73
C ILE A 152 2.36 2.43 -5.54
N PHE A 153 2.17 3.00 -4.35
CA PHE A 153 2.93 2.62 -3.16
C PHE A 153 2.22 2.96 -1.84
N HIS A 154 2.88 2.71 -0.72
CA HIS A 154 2.37 2.99 0.62
C HIS A 154 2.53 4.47 1.01
N ALA A 155 2.01 5.39 0.18
CA ALA A 155 2.23 6.83 0.27
C ALA A 155 1.92 7.42 1.66
N LEU A 156 0.73 7.17 2.20
CA LEU A 156 0.33 7.63 3.53
C LEU A 156 1.33 7.22 4.62
N ASN A 157 1.78 5.96 4.60
CA ASN A 157 2.73 5.49 5.59
C ASN A 157 4.11 6.12 5.38
N GLN A 158 4.63 6.13 4.14
CA GLN A 158 5.94 6.69 3.85
C GLN A 158 6.01 8.18 4.19
N LYS A 159 5.01 8.98 3.80
CA LYS A 159 4.94 10.41 4.12
C LYS A 159 4.81 10.64 5.63
N SER A 160 4.04 9.82 6.35
CA SER A 160 3.91 9.92 7.81
C SER A 160 5.25 9.65 8.52
N VAL A 161 5.94 8.55 8.20
CA VAL A 161 7.24 8.23 8.83
C VAL A 161 8.34 9.18 8.39
N ALA A 162 8.29 9.72 7.17
CA ALA A 162 9.24 10.73 6.70
C ALA A 162 9.10 12.05 7.49
N ARG A 163 7.86 12.51 7.74
CA ARG A 163 7.60 13.68 8.60
C ARG A 163 8.08 13.44 10.03
N LYS A 164 7.86 12.23 10.57
CA LYS A 164 8.34 11.86 11.90
C LYS A 164 9.88 11.85 11.97
N ALA A 165 10.54 11.21 11.00
CA ALA A 165 12.00 11.19 10.93
C ALA A 165 12.60 12.60 10.78
N ALA A 166 12.00 13.47 9.97
CA ALA A 166 12.43 14.87 9.87
C ALA A 166 12.30 15.59 11.22
N SER A 167 11.18 15.41 11.91
CA SER A 167 10.96 15.96 13.26
C SER A 167 11.97 15.45 14.28
N ASP A 168 12.34 14.16 14.23
CA ASP A 168 13.34 13.56 15.12
C ASP A 168 14.75 14.11 14.83
N LEU A 169 14.99 14.57 13.59
CA LEU A 169 16.19 15.31 13.18
C LEU A 169 16.13 16.81 13.51
N GLY A 170 15.04 17.31 14.11
CA GLY A 170 14.83 18.73 14.38
C GLY A 170 14.66 19.58 13.11
N LYS A 171 14.25 18.97 12.00
CA LYS A 171 14.10 19.61 10.68
C LYS A 171 12.66 19.50 10.18
N ARG A 172 12.29 20.32 9.20
CA ARG A 172 11.03 20.12 8.46
C ARG A 172 11.23 19.05 7.40
N TYR A 173 10.15 18.40 7.00
CA TYR A 173 10.18 17.36 5.97
C TYR A 173 10.69 17.88 4.62
N GLU A 174 10.43 19.15 4.34
CA GLU A 174 10.86 19.84 3.13
C GLU A 174 12.36 20.16 3.11
N ASP A 175 13.04 20.05 4.26
CA ASP A 175 14.46 20.39 4.43
C ASP A 175 15.37 19.15 4.51
N VAL A 176 14.82 17.94 4.29
CA VAL A 176 15.58 16.68 4.36
C VAL A 176 15.41 15.83 3.09
N ASN A 177 16.41 15.00 2.83
CA ASN A 177 16.32 13.89 1.90
C ASN A 177 16.33 12.58 2.68
N LEU A 178 15.46 11.65 2.33
CA LEU A 178 15.28 10.38 3.05
C LEU A 178 15.05 9.25 2.05
N ILE A 179 15.51 8.05 2.38
CA ILE A 179 15.03 6.83 1.75
C ILE A 179 14.07 6.18 2.72
N VAL A 180 12.84 5.92 2.29
CA VAL A 180 11.81 5.33 3.13
C VAL A 180 11.43 3.96 2.61
N VAL A 181 11.64 2.95 3.44
CA VAL A 181 11.34 1.55 3.12
C VAL A 181 10.10 1.12 3.91
N HIS A 182 9.01 0.86 3.20
CA HIS A 182 7.84 0.22 3.77
C HIS A 182 7.97 -1.30 3.65
N LEU A 183 7.93 -2.00 4.77
CA LEU A 183 7.95 -3.47 4.84
C LEU A 183 6.60 -3.97 5.33
N GLY A 184 5.80 -4.52 4.43
CA GLY A 184 4.47 -5.06 4.72
C GLY A 184 4.09 -6.17 3.74
N GLY A 185 2.80 -6.38 3.48
CA GLY A 185 2.35 -7.36 2.48
C GLY A 185 2.86 -7.06 1.05
N GLY A 186 3.16 -5.80 0.77
CA GLY A 186 3.99 -5.34 -0.34
C GLY A 186 5.18 -4.53 0.20
N ILE A 187 6.24 -4.39 -0.59
CA ILE A 187 7.41 -3.60 -0.24
C ILE A 187 7.51 -2.40 -1.18
N SER A 188 7.61 -1.20 -0.62
CA SER A 188 7.87 0.02 -1.39
C SER A 188 9.07 0.77 -0.84
N ILE A 189 9.95 1.21 -1.74
CA ILE A 189 11.16 1.96 -1.43
C ILE A 189 11.05 3.30 -2.15
N GLY A 190 10.82 4.36 -1.38
CA GLY A 190 10.68 5.71 -1.89
C GLY A 190 11.94 6.53 -1.67
N ALA A 191 12.38 7.23 -2.71
CA ALA A 191 13.37 8.31 -2.62
C ALA A 191 12.62 9.61 -2.32
N HIS A 192 12.73 10.10 -1.09
CA HIS A 192 12.14 11.36 -0.67
C HIS A 192 13.19 12.47 -0.78
N ARG A 193 12.92 13.46 -1.61
CA ARG A 193 13.76 14.64 -1.79
C ARG A 193 12.95 15.88 -1.45
N ARG A 194 13.35 16.60 -0.40
CA ARG A 194 12.73 17.88 0.01
C ARG A 194 11.21 17.84 0.07
N GLY A 195 10.66 16.88 0.80
CA GLY A 195 9.22 16.74 0.97
C GLY A 195 8.48 15.97 -0.13
N ARG A 196 9.14 15.61 -1.24
CA ARG A 196 8.52 14.93 -2.39
C ARG A 196 9.07 13.53 -2.62
N VAL A 197 8.23 12.58 -3.05
CA VAL A 197 8.66 11.24 -3.46
C VAL A 197 9.02 11.27 -4.95
N VAL A 198 10.31 11.48 -5.24
CA VAL A 198 10.80 11.72 -6.60
C VAL A 198 11.06 10.44 -7.40
N ASP A 199 11.19 9.30 -6.73
CA ASP A 199 11.24 7.97 -7.32
C ASP A 199 10.69 6.93 -6.33
N VAL A 200 9.92 5.96 -6.83
CA VAL A 200 9.39 4.84 -6.05
C VAL A 200 9.01 3.69 -6.98
N ASN A 201 9.15 2.45 -6.50
CA ASN A 201 8.68 1.28 -7.24
C ASN A 201 7.15 1.14 -7.21
N ASN A 202 6.59 0.52 -8.26
CA ASN A 202 5.18 0.10 -8.26
C ASN A 202 4.98 -1.16 -7.40
N ALA A 203 4.84 -0.94 -6.09
CA ALA A 203 4.72 -2.01 -5.10
C ALA A 203 3.43 -2.83 -5.22
N LEU A 204 2.44 -2.36 -5.97
CA LEU A 204 1.18 -3.09 -6.17
C LEU A 204 1.28 -4.10 -7.32
N ASN A 205 1.88 -3.70 -8.44
CA ASN A 205 1.79 -4.39 -9.72
C ASN A 205 3.08 -5.14 -10.14
N GLY A 206 3.96 -5.45 -9.19
CA GLY A 206 5.10 -6.33 -9.44
C GLY A 206 6.38 -5.62 -9.87
N ASP A 207 6.65 -4.44 -9.31
CA ASP A 207 7.94 -3.75 -9.42
C ASP A 207 8.63 -3.69 -8.04
N GLY A 208 9.96 -3.66 -8.04
CA GLY A 208 10.80 -3.73 -6.85
C GLY A 208 10.94 -5.14 -6.26
N PRO A 209 11.38 -5.26 -4.99
CA PRO A 209 11.61 -6.56 -4.37
C PRO A 209 10.32 -7.35 -4.20
N PHE A 210 10.40 -8.68 -4.26
CA PHE A 210 9.27 -9.52 -3.89
C PHE A 210 8.97 -9.38 -2.40
N ALA A 211 7.70 -9.56 -2.04
CA ALA A 211 7.17 -9.31 -0.70
C ALA A 211 6.45 -10.55 -0.17
N PRO A 212 5.86 -10.54 1.04
CA PRO A 212 5.08 -11.68 1.52
C PRO A 212 3.97 -12.13 0.57
N GLU A 213 3.30 -11.20 -0.11
CA GLU A 213 2.16 -11.50 -1.01
C GLU A 213 2.38 -11.07 -2.47
N ARG A 214 3.54 -10.50 -2.79
CA ARG A 214 3.83 -9.91 -4.11
C ARG A 214 5.03 -10.58 -4.75
N ALA A 215 4.94 -10.82 -6.06
CA ALA A 215 6.02 -11.43 -6.81
C ALA A 215 7.24 -10.52 -7.03
N GLY A 216 7.08 -9.20 -6.90
CA GLY A 216 8.12 -8.23 -7.24
C GLY A 216 8.50 -8.28 -8.73
N GLY A 217 9.66 -7.71 -9.05
CA GLY A 217 10.25 -7.77 -10.39
C GLY A 217 10.61 -9.22 -10.77
N LEU A 218 10.29 -9.58 -12.02
CA LEU A 218 10.53 -10.91 -12.58
C LEU A 218 11.28 -10.80 -13.91
N PRO A 219 12.00 -11.86 -14.34
CA PRO A 219 12.57 -11.92 -15.69
C PRO A 219 11.49 -11.73 -16.76
N THR A 220 11.59 -10.65 -17.56
CA THR A 220 10.53 -10.22 -18.48
C THR A 220 10.17 -11.28 -19.51
N GLN A 221 11.16 -11.94 -20.13
CA GLN A 221 10.90 -13.00 -21.11
C GLN A 221 10.11 -14.16 -20.50
N ALA A 222 10.51 -14.62 -19.31
CA ALA A 222 9.83 -15.72 -18.63
C ALA A 222 8.38 -15.36 -18.26
N LEU A 223 8.12 -14.11 -17.86
CA LEU A 223 6.77 -13.64 -17.60
C LEU A 223 5.92 -13.63 -18.89
N VAL A 224 6.49 -13.17 -20.01
CA VAL A 224 5.83 -13.20 -21.33
C VAL A 224 5.51 -14.64 -21.72
N ASP A 225 6.47 -15.56 -21.62
CA ASP A 225 6.27 -16.98 -21.95
C ASP A 225 5.15 -17.59 -21.09
N MET A 226 5.06 -17.24 -19.81
CA MET A 226 3.97 -17.67 -18.94
C MET A 226 2.60 -17.13 -19.40
N CYS A 227 2.52 -15.85 -19.76
CA CYS A 227 1.30 -15.21 -20.24
C CYS A 227 0.77 -15.86 -21.53
N PHE A 228 1.65 -16.33 -22.41
CA PHE A 228 1.28 -16.95 -23.68
C PHE A 228 1.32 -18.49 -23.67
N SER A 229 1.52 -19.10 -22.51
CA SER A 229 1.58 -20.56 -22.37
C SER A 229 0.23 -21.28 -22.53
N GLY A 230 -0.89 -20.55 -22.56
CA GLY A 230 -2.24 -21.10 -22.52
C GLY A 230 -2.67 -21.67 -21.16
N LYS A 231 -1.80 -21.61 -20.13
CA LYS A 231 -2.07 -22.16 -18.80
C LYS A 231 -2.80 -21.20 -17.86
N PHE A 232 -2.72 -19.90 -18.13
CA PHE A 232 -3.24 -18.86 -17.24
C PHE A 232 -3.99 -17.81 -18.04
N THR A 233 -5.10 -17.37 -17.49
CA THR A 233 -5.78 -16.15 -17.93
C THR A 233 -5.04 -14.91 -17.42
N LEU A 234 -5.32 -13.74 -18.00
CA LEU A 234 -4.80 -12.46 -17.51
C LEU A 234 -5.13 -12.25 -16.03
N GLU A 235 -6.36 -12.55 -15.61
CA GLU A 235 -6.80 -12.39 -14.23
C GLU A 235 -6.01 -13.28 -13.26
N GLU A 236 -5.75 -14.54 -13.65
CA GLU A 236 -4.95 -15.47 -12.85
C GLU A 236 -3.49 -15.03 -12.76
N MET A 237 -2.92 -14.53 -13.86
CA MET A 237 -1.56 -13.98 -13.86
C MET A 237 -1.47 -12.75 -12.94
N LEU A 238 -2.41 -11.82 -13.02
CA LEU A 238 -2.45 -10.65 -12.15
C LEU A 238 -2.57 -11.06 -10.67
N LYS A 239 -3.46 -12.01 -10.33
CA LYS A 239 -3.56 -12.55 -8.96
C LYS A 239 -2.28 -13.24 -8.49
N LYS A 240 -1.52 -13.85 -9.41
CA LYS A 240 -0.25 -14.51 -9.10
C LYS A 240 0.86 -13.50 -8.80
N LEU A 241 0.87 -12.37 -9.52
CA LEU A 241 1.78 -11.25 -9.24
C LEU A 241 1.38 -10.50 -7.95
N ALA A 242 0.09 -10.36 -7.73
CA ALA A 242 -0.53 -9.56 -6.68
C ALA A 242 -1.50 -10.39 -5.81
N GLY A 243 -1.02 -10.86 -4.65
CA GLY A 243 -1.83 -11.57 -3.64
C GLY A 243 -1.50 -13.06 -3.51
N LYS A 244 -0.88 -13.68 -4.52
CA LYS A 244 -0.38 -15.06 -4.48
C LYS A 244 1.09 -15.18 -4.89
N GLY A 245 1.86 -14.09 -4.77
CA GLY A 245 3.29 -14.06 -5.06
C GLY A 245 4.16 -14.14 -3.81
N GLY A 246 5.47 -14.20 -4.00
CA GLY A 246 6.46 -14.12 -2.91
C GLY A 246 6.32 -15.22 -1.86
N LEU A 247 6.41 -14.90 -0.56
CA LEU A 247 6.40 -15.89 0.51
C LEU A 247 5.17 -16.81 0.47
N VAL A 248 4.00 -16.29 0.09
CA VAL A 248 2.80 -17.11 -0.11
C VAL A 248 3.02 -18.17 -1.17
N SER A 249 3.63 -17.83 -2.31
CA SER A 249 3.88 -18.81 -3.37
C SER A 249 4.95 -19.84 -3.04
N HIS A 250 5.93 -19.47 -2.20
CA HIS A 250 7.04 -20.36 -1.86
C HIS A 250 6.75 -21.21 -0.61
N LEU A 251 6.13 -20.63 0.41
CA LEU A 251 5.98 -21.22 1.75
C LEU A 251 4.52 -21.39 2.17
N GLY A 252 3.55 -20.95 1.36
CA GLY A 252 2.12 -21.04 1.70
C GLY A 252 1.68 -20.10 2.81
N THR A 253 2.49 -19.11 3.21
CA THR A 253 2.15 -18.15 4.26
C THR A 253 2.69 -16.76 3.98
N ASN A 254 1.93 -15.74 4.39
CA ASN A 254 2.31 -14.32 4.38
C ASN A 254 2.76 -13.82 5.77
N ASP A 255 2.77 -14.68 6.79
CA ASP A 255 3.09 -14.29 8.17
C ASP A 255 4.59 -14.42 8.40
N ALA A 256 5.30 -13.29 8.44
CA ALA A 256 6.73 -13.24 8.67
C ALA A 256 7.14 -13.95 9.98
N ARG A 257 6.28 -13.92 11.02
CA ARG A 257 6.57 -14.61 12.30
C ARG A 257 6.56 -16.12 12.14
N LYS A 258 5.69 -16.66 11.28
CA LYS A 258 5.70 -18.09 10.96
C LYS A 258 6.94 -18.46 10.16
N VAL A 259 7.38 -17.59 9.26
CA VAL A 259 8.61 -17.80 8.48
C VAL A 259 9.85 -17.74 9.39
N GLU A 260 9.93 -16.77 10.30
CA GLU A 260 11.00 -16.72 11.33
C GLU A 260 11.03 -18.00 12.15
N LYS A 261 9.87 -18.45 12.65
CA LYS A 261 9.76 -19.71 13.37
C LYS A 261 10.18 -20.91 12.51
N MET A 262 9.79 -20.96 11.24
CA MET A 262 10.24 -21.99 10.31
C MET A 262 11.78 -21.96 10.19
N ILE A 263 12.40 -20.79 10.06
CA ILE A 263 13.86 -20.64 9.97
C ILE A 263 14.55 -21.10 11.28
N GLU A 264 13.99 -20.75 12.44
CA GLU A 264 14.48 -21.18 13.75
C GLU A 264 14.37 -22.70 13.93
N ASP A 265 13.21 -23.29 13.60
CA ASP A 265 12.95 -24.72 13.67
C ASP A 265 13.85 -25.50 12.67
N LEU A 266 14.19 -24.88 11.52
CA LEU A 266 15.10 -25.42 10.51
C LEU A 266 16.58 -25.39 10.89
N ARG A 267 16.99 -24.66 11.94
CA ARG A 267 18.35 -24.84 12.50
C ARG A 267 18.60 -26.28 13.00
N ASN A 268 17.53 -27.08 13.16
CA ASN A 268 17.57 -28.47 13.58
C ASN A 268 17.15 -29.48 12.48
N ALA A 269 16.90 -29.06 11.23
CA ALA A 269 16.45 -29.95 10.14
C ALA A 269 17.08 -29.59 8.78
N PRO A 270 17.35 -30.58 7.90
CA PRO A 270 17.99 -30.34 6.60
C PRO A 270 16.95 -29.90 5.55
N ILE A 271 16.51 -28.65 5.58
CA ILE A 271 15.82 -28.01 4.43
C ILE A 271 16.31 -26.56 4.27
N GLU A 272 17.18 -26.33 3.28
CA GLU A 272 17.81 -25.03 2.93
C GLU A 272 16.83 -23.94 2.43
N HIS A 273 15.58 -24.29 2.07
CA HIS A 273 14.74 -23.40 1.25
C HIS A 273 14.20 -22.14 1.97
N ALA A 274 13.79 -22.25 3.24
CA ALA A 274 13.16 -21.11 3.94
C ALA A 274 14.17 -20.10 4.50
N SER A 275 15.33 -20.57 5.00
CA SER A 275 16.44 -19.69 5.42
C SER A 275 16.96 -18.86 4.25
N ASN A 276 17.08 -19.48 3.08
CA ASN A 276 17.46 -18.79 1.85
C ASN A 276 16.44 -17.72 1.47
N LEU A 277 15.13 -17.98 1.57
CA LEU A 277 14.12 -17.03 1.09
C LEU A 277 14.06 -15.74 1.91
N GLY A 278 14.21 -15.82 3.24
CA GLY A 278 14.33 -14.62 4.09
C GLY A 278 15.56 -13.78 3.75
N ALA A 279 16.71 -14.44 3.54
CA ALA A 279 17.94 -13.78 3.12
C ALA A 279 17.81 -13.15 1.72
N VAL A 280 17.09 -13.79 0.79
CA VAL A 280 16.86 -13.25 -0.55
C VAL A 280 15.96 -12.00 -0.48
N ILE A 281 14.92 -11.95 0.37
CA ILE A 281 14.14 -10.71 0.57
C ILE A 281 15.03 -9.57 1.06
N ALA A 282 15.84 -9.83 2.10
CA ALA A 282 16.74 -8.83 2.65
C ALA A 282 17.77 -8.35 1.59
N TYR A 283 18.29 -9.28 0.79
CA TYR A 283 19.20 -9.01 -0.31
C TYR A 283 18.55 -8.15 -1.41
N GLU A 284 17.34 -8.49 -1.85
CA GLU A 284 16.63 -7.73 -2.88
C GLU A 284 16.24 -6.33 -2.38
N ILE A 285 15.87 -6.18 -1.09
CA ILE A 285 15.69 -4.86 -0.47
C ILE A 285 17.01 -4.08 -0.53
N ALA A 286 18.12 -4.65 -0.06
CA ALA A 286 19.42 -3.98 -0.02
C ALA A 286 19.88 -3.53 -1.42
N LYS A 287 19.76 -4.41 -2.42
CA LYS A 287 20.03 -4.09 -3.83
C LYS A 287 19.14 -2.95 -4.34
N SER A 288 17.86 -2.94 -3.97
CA SER A 288 16.90 -1.90 -4.36
C SER A 288 17.13 -0.55 -3.68
N LEU A 289 17.99 -0.47 -2.65
CA LEU A 289 18.36 0.80 -2.01
C LEU A 289 19.41 1.60 -2.81
N GLY A 290 20.17 0.97 -3.71
CA GLY A 290 21.28 1.62 -4.42
C GLY A 290 20.85 2.82 -5.27
N ILE A 291 19.82 2.64 -6.10
CA ILE A 291 19.29 3.72 -6.97
C ILE A 291 18.69 4.86 -6.12
N PRO A 292 17.76 4.61 -5.17
CA PRO A 292 17.28 5.64 -4.25
C PRO A 292 18.40 6.38 -3.53
N ALA A 293 19.45 5.69 -3.08
CA ALA A 293 20.59 6.30 -2.42
C ALA A 293 21.27 7.33 -3.32
N PHE A 294 21.64 6.93 -4.54
CA PHE A 294 22.25 7.83 -5.52
C PHE A 294 21.36 9.04 -5.87
N ILE A 295 20.03 8.85 -5.89
CA ILE A 295 19.06 9.94 -6.11
C ILE A 295 19.07 10.92 -4.94
N VAL A 296 19.07 10.47 -3.69
CA VAL A 296 19.01 11.38 -2.53
C VAL A 296 20.36 12.02 -2.21
N ASP A 297 21.46 11.30 -2.45
CA ASP A 297 22.84 11.73 -2.24
C ASP A 297 23.80 10.88 -3.11
N PRO A 298 24.58 11.46 -4.03
CA PRO A 298 25.47 10.70 -4.89
C PRO A 298 26.51 9.91 -4.08
N VAL A 299 26.54 8.59 -4.26
CA VAL A 299 27.57 7.73 -3.66
C VAL A 299 28.86 7.85 -4.47
N VAL A 300 30.00 7.96 -3.77
CA VAL A 300 31.33 7.90 -4.41
C VAL A 300 31.62 6.44 -4.75
N VAL A 301 31.67 6.15 -6.06
CA VAL A 301 32.16 4.87 -6.59
C VAL A 301 33.61 5.09 -6.99
N ASP A 302 34.53 4.28 -6.47
CA ASP A 302 35.98 4.44 -6.68
C ASP A 302 36.35 4.38 -8.17
N GLU A 303 35.69 3.51 -8.94
CA GLU A 303 35.85 3.40 -10.38
C GLU A 303 34.58 2.80 -11.01
N PHE A 304 34.05 3.46 -12.04
CA PHE A 304 33.03 2.89 -12.92
C PHE A 304 33.71 2.57 -14.25
N ILE A 305 33.72 1.29 -14.65
CA ILE A 305 34.35 0.82 -15.88
C ILE A 305 33.24 0.60 -16.93
N PRO A 306 32.90 1.60 -17.75
CA PRO A 306 32.05 1.37 -18.91
C PRO A 306 32.84 0.59 -19.97
N LEU A 307 32.19 -0.38 -20.61
CA LEU A 307 32.72 -1.10 -21.77
C LEU A 307 32.61 -0.27 -23.04
#